data_AF-A0A946DHW0-F1
#
_entry.id   AF-A0A946DHW0-F1
#
_cell.length_a   1.000
_cell.length_b   1.000
_cell.length_c   1.000
_cell.angle_alpha   90.00
_cell.angle_beta   90.00
_cell.angle_gamma   90.00
#
_symmetry.space_group_name_H-M   'P 1'
#
loop_
_entity.id
_entity.type
_entity.pdbx_description
1 polymer ?
#
loop_
_entity_poly.entity_id
_entity_poly.type
_entity_poly.pdbx_seq_one_letter_code
_entity_poly.pdbx_strand_id
1 'polypeptide(L)'
;MALVWREQMSVGNTLIDNEHSYLLDQINAVELALNTEENHDLLVETLDHLVEYTQTHFDHEEQIQLKIKYPLHEEQKDEHEKILAELNSIKKKLDKVLGSEEEDDDESAAFDEVTDDELNMLLGDDDLQSADKNDLAPLVELMRNWIVNHVIGSDMKMKPYLKKFPPDLS
;
A
#
# COMPACT_ATOMS: atom_id res chain seq x y z
N MET A 1 4.51 -7.03 -16.32
CA MET A 1 5.99 -7.15 -16.52
C MET A 1 6.64 -6.76 -15.22
N ALA A 2 7.44 -7.63 -14.62
CA ALA A 2 8.01 -7.35 -13.30
C ALA A 2 8.81 -6.03 -13.31
N LEU A 3 8.59 -5.22 -12.27
CA LEU A 3 9.41 -4.07 -11.93
C LEU A 3 10.75 -4.58 -11.42
N VAL A 4 11.85 -3.94 -11.83
CA VAL A 4 13.20 -4.38 -11.45
C VAL A 4 13.98 -3.17 -10.99
N TRP A 5 14.56 -3.25 -9.79
CA TRP A 5 15.45 -2.22 -9.28
C TRP A 5 16.64 -2.02 -10.21
N ARG A 6 17.03 -0.76 -10.41
CA ARG A 6 18.20 -0.41 -11.21
C ARG A 6 18.94 0.73 -10.56
N GLU A 7 20.24 0.77 -10.77
CA GLU A 7 21.10 1.76 -10.12
C GLU A 7 20.84 3.21 -10.54
N GLN A 8 20.12 3.40 -11.65
CA GLN A 8 19.61 4.71 -12.06
C GLN A 8 18.55 5.27 -11.10
N MET A 9 17.90 4.41 -10.30
CA MET A 9 16.88 4.76 -9.32
C MET A 9 17.47 5.12 -7.95
N SER A 10 18.76 4.84 -7.72
CA SER A 10 19.41 5.12 -6.44
C SER A 10 19.40 6.63 -6.12
N VAL A 11 18.97 6.99 -4.92
CA VAL A 11 19.07 8.36 -4.37
C VAL A 11 20.41 8.61 -3.68
N GLY A 12 21.22 7.57 -3.50
CA GLY A 12 22.55 7.62 -2.90
C GLY A 12 22.55 7.48 -1.38
N ASN A 13 21.45 6.99 -0.80
CA ASN A 13 21.34 6.59 0.58
C ASN A 13 20.99 5.10 0.63
N THR A 14 21.79 4.30 1.34
CA THR A 14 21.70 2.85 1.36
C THR A 14 20.40 2.34 1.98
N LEU A 15 19.86 3.03 2.99
CA LEU A 15 18.58 2.66 3.59
C LEU A 15 17.46 2.84 2.56
N ILE A 16 17.33 4.04 2.01
CA ILE A 16 16.29 4.38 1.02
C ILE A 16 16.38 3.48 -0.21
N ASP A 17 17.59 3.27 -0.76
CA ASP A 17 17.78 2.43 -1.95
C ASP A 17 17.36 0.96 -1.71
N ASN A 18 17.63 0.42 -0.52
CA ASN A 18 17.20 -0.93 -0.14
C ASN A 18 15.68 -1.00 0.03
N GLU A 19 15.07 0.01 0.62
CA GLU A 19 13.62 0.10 0.80
C GLU A 19 12.89 0.22 -0.53
N HIS A 20 13.39 1.02 -1.47
CA HIS A 20 12.85 1.10 -2.83
C HIS A 20 12.91 -0.24 -3.55
N SER A 21 14.04 -0.96 -3.45
CA SER A 21 14.14 -2.32 -4.01
C SER A 21 13.09 -3.25 -3.40
N TYR A 22 12.92 -3.20 -2.09
CA TYR A 22 11.92 -4.03 -1.40
C TYR A 22 10.48 -3.66 -1.80
N LEU A 23 10.16 -2.37 -1.92
CA LEU A 23 8.86 -1.90 -2.39
C LEU A 23 8.54 -2.40 -3.81
N LEU A 24 9.53 -2.40 -4.71
CA LEU A 24 9.36 -2.98 -6.06
C LEU A 24 9.01 -4.47 -5.99
N ASP A 25 9.67 -5.22 -5.09
CA ASP A 25 9.38 -6.64 -4.88
C ASP A 25 7.98 -6.88 -4.31
N GLN A 26 7.53 -6.04 -3.36
CA GLN A 26 6.15 -6.12 -2.84
C GLN A 26 5.11 -5.83 -3.92
N ILE A 27 5.32 -4.80 -4.75
CA ILE A 27 4.39 -4.50 -5.87
C ILE A 27 4.34 -5.66 -6.86
N ASN A 28 5.49 -6.29 -7.16
CA ASN A 28 5.53 -7.48 -8.01
C ASN A 28 4.76 -8.65 -7.38
N ALA A 29 4.82 -8.82 -6.05
CA ALA A 29 4.09 -9.85 -5.34
C ALA A 29 2.58 -9.62 -5.41
N VAL A 30 2.11 -8.38 -5.18
CA VAL A 30 0.69 -8.02 -5.31
C VAL A 30 0.21 -8.26 -6.74
N GLU A 31 0.97 -7.87 -7.76
CA GLU A 31 0.64 -8.18 -9.15
C GLU A 31 0.55 -9.67 -9.44
N LEU A 32 1.43 -10.47 -8.87
CA LEU A 32 1.41 -11.92 -9.07
C LEU A 32 0.17 -12.55 -8.40
N ALA A 33 -0.15 -12.11 -7.17
CA ALA A 33 -1.35 -12.53 -6.45
C ALA A 33 -2.62 -12.23 -7.27
N LEU A 34 -2.71 -11.03 -7.87
CA LEU A 34 -3.82 -10.63 -8.73
C LEU A 34 -3.99 -11.49 -9.99
N ASN A 35 -2.90 -12.01 -10.53
CA ASN A 35 -2.94 -12.84 -11.74
C ASN A 35 -3.24 -14.32 -11.44
N THR A 36 -3.33 -14.71 -10.16
CA THR A 36 -3.57 -16.08 -9.73
C THR A 36 -5.01 -16.20 -9.20
N GLU A 37 -5.86 -16.97 -9.89
CA GLU A 37 -7.32 -17.00 -9.68
C GLU A 37 -7.81 -17.51 -8.31
N GLU A 38 -6.91 -18.01 -7.45
CA GLU A 38 -7.29 -18.77 -6.25
C GLU A 38 -6.70 -18.23 -4.94
N ASN A 39 -6.18 -17.00 -4.88
CA ASN A 39 -5.48 -16.55 -3.67
C ASN A 39 -5.85 -15.13 -3.20
N HIS A 40 -7.13 -14.95 -2.87
CA HIS A 40 -7.66 -13.71 -2.27
C HIS A 40 -6.99 -13.39 -0.93
N ASP A 41 -6.78 -14.39 -0.07
CA ASP A 41 -6.12 -14.20 1.23
C ASP A 41 -4.68 -13.69 1.06
N LEU A 42 -3.92 -14.25 0.11
CA LEU A 42 -2.58 -13.76 -0.22
C LEU A 42 -2.61 -12.35 -0.80
N LEU A 43 -3.62 -11.99 -1.59
CA LEU A 43 -3.76 -10.63 -2.10
C LEU A 43 -3.95 -9.62 -0.96
N VAL A 44 -4.86 -9.92 -0.02
CA VAL A 44 -5.09 -9.07 1.16
C VAL A 44 -3.82 -8.96 1.99
N GLU A 45 -3.18 -10.09 2.31
CA GLU A 45 -1.94 -10.11 3.10
C GLU A 45 -0.80 -9.31 2.42
N THR A 46 -0.61 -9.48 1.12
CA THR A 46 0.45 -8.77 0.38
C THR A 46 0.15 -7.27 0.24
N LEU A 47 -1.12 -6.88 0.14
CA LEU A 47 -1.51 -5.48 0.12
C LEU A 47 -1.31 -4.83 1.50
N ASP A 48 -1.66 -5.51 2.59
CA ASP A 48 -1.47 -5.03 3.96
C ASP A 48 0.00 -4.76 4.23
N HIS A 49 0.85 -5.73 3.93
CA HIS A 49 2.29 -5.58 4.06
C HIS A 49 2.84 -4.43 3.20
N LEU A 50 2.32 -4.21 1.99
CA LEU A 50 2.74 -3.10 1.14
C LEU A 50 2.37 -1.75 1.77
N VAL A 51 1.15 -1.60 2.30
CA VAL A 51 0.69 -0.34 2.92
C VAL A 51 1.52 -0.03 4.18
N GLU A 52 1.69 -1.01 5.06
CA GLU A 52 2.49 -0.85 6.29
C GLU A 52 3.94 -0.49 5.99
N TYR A 53 4.54 -1.17 5.01
CA TYR A 53 5.93 -0.90 4.64
C TYR A 53 6.09 0.46 3.95
N THR A 54 5.10 0.89 3.17
CA THR A 54 5.10 2.21 2.52
C THR A 54 5.10 3.33 3.57
N GLN A 55 4.30 3.21 4.64
CA GLN A 55 4.33 4.15 5.76
C GLN A 55 5.71 4.19 6.41
N THR A 56 6.28 3.02 6.70
CA THR A 56 7.61 2.91 7.34
C THR A 56 8.70 3.57 6.48
N HIS A 57 8.66 3.34 5.17
CA HIS A 57 9.58 3.95 4.21
C HIS A 57 9.47 5.48 4.22
N PHE A 58 8.26 6.03 4.17
CA PHE A 58 8.04 7.48 4.23
C PHE A 58 8.54 8.08 5.54
N ASP A 59 8.32 7.41 6.68
CA ASP A 59 8.80 7.88 7.97
C ASP A 59 10.33 7.95 8.01
N HIS A 60 11.04 6.95 7.46
CA HIS A 60 12.50 6.97 7.37
C HIS A 60 12.99 8.06 6.43
N GLU A 61 12.34 8.24 5.28
CA GLU A 61 12.68 9.27 4.33
C GLU A 61 12.53 10.67 4.95
N GLU A 62 11.39 10.95 5.59
CA GLU A 62 11.12 12.21 6.26
C GLU A 62 12.14 12.50 7.37
N GLN A 63 12.52 11.50 8.15
CA GLN A 63 13.58 11.64 9.16
C GLN A 63 14.92 12.03 8.52
N ILE A 64 15.29 11.42 7.40
CA ILE A 64 16.50 11.75 6.65
C ILE A 64 16.41 13.16 6.08
N GLN A 65 15.28 13.52 5.46
CA GLN A 65 15.00 14.86 4.92
C GLN A 65 15.18 15.95 6.00
N LEU A 66 14.66 15.72 7.20
CA LEU A 66 14.83 16.62 8.34
C LEU A 66 16.30 16.76 8.76
N LYS A 67 17.04 15.64 8.83
CA LYS A 67 18.48 15.62 9.18
C LYS A 67 19.33 16.41 8.18
N ILE A 68 19.04 16.26 6.88
CA ILE A 68 19.78 16.96 5.82
C ILE A 68 19.25 18.36 5.54
N LYS A 69 18.18 18.79 6.23
CA LYS A 69 17.47 20.06 6.03
C LYS A 69 17.02 20.23 4.58
N TYR A 70 16.37 19.20 4.06
CA TYR A 70 15.86 19.18 2.69
C TYR A 70 14.77 20.27 2.52
N PRO A 71 14.92 21.20 1.57
CA PRO A 71 14.04 22.35 1.47
C PRO A 71 12.61 22.04 0.98
N LEU A 72 12.39 20.87 0.37
CA LEU A 72 11.09 20.44 -0.14
C LEU A 72 10.43 19.37 0.75
N HIS A 73 10.88 19.24 2.01
CA HIS A 73 10.36 18.24 2.95
C HIS A 73 8.82 18.32 3.09
N GLU A 74 8.27 19.51 3.34
CA GLU A 74 6.83 19.70 3.51
C GLU A 74 6.04 19.32 2.25
N GLU A 75 6.53 19.68 1.06
CA GLU A 75 5.89 19.34 -0.21
C GLU A 75 5.88 17.82 -0.45
N GLN A 76 6.98 17.15 -0.14
CA GLN A 76 7.10 15.69 -0.32
C GLN A 76 6.30 14.92 0.73
N LYS A 77 6.22 15.43 1.96
CA LYS A 77 5.33 14.89 2.99
C LYS A 77 3.86 14.99 2.60
N ASP A 78 3.42 16.11 2.04
CA ASP A 78 2.06 16.25 1.50
C ASP A 78 1.78 15.25 0.36
N GLU A 79 2.79 14.87 -0.42
CA GLU A 79 2.69 13.80 -1.42
C GLU A 79 2.54 12.43 -0.75
N HIS A 80 3.35 12.12 0.27
CA HIS A 80 3.26 10.88 1.06
C HIS A 80 1.87 10.65 1.64
N GLU A 81 1.30 11.68 2.28
CA GLU A 81 -0.02 11.61 2.91
C GLU A 81 -1.12 11.30 1.88
N LYS A 82 -1.03 11.87 0.67
CA LYS A 82 -1.99 11.58 -0.42
C LYS A 82 -1.87 10.15 -0.91
N ILE A 83 -0.65 9.66 -1.10
CA ILE A 83 -0.40 8.28 -1.54
C ILE A 83 -0.96 7.29 -0.52
N LEU A 84 -0.69 7.50 0.77
CA LEU A 84 -1.21 6.65 1.85
C LEU A 84 -2.73 6.68 1.90
N ALA A 85 -3.35 7.85 1.74
CA ALA A 85 -4.81 7.97 1.70
C ALA A 85 -5.41 7.19 0.52
N GLU A 86 -4.80 7.26 -0.66
CA GLU A 86 -5.23 6.53 -1.85
C GLU A 86 -5.07 5.01 -1.68
N LEU A 87 -3.94 4.54 -1.15
CA LEU A 87 -3.69 3.13 -0.85
C LEU A 87 -4.71 2.57 0.14
N ASN A 88 -4.96 3.29 1.25
CA ASN A 88 -5.95 2.89 2.25
C ASN A 88 -7.38 2.88 1.69
N SER A 89 -7.71 3.84 0.82
CA SER A 89 -9.01 3.89 0.15
C SER A 89 -9.24 2.66 -0.73
N ILE A 90 -8.21 2.22 -1.46
CA ILE A 90 -8.32 1.02 -2.30
C ILE A 90 -8.35 -0.24 -1.46
N LYS A 91 -7.50 -0.36 -0.43
CA LYS A 91 -7.57 -1.46 0.53
C LYS A 91 -8.99 -1.62 1.07
N LYS A 92 -9.61 -0.53 1.56
CA LYS A 92 -10.98 -0.58 2.08
C LYS A 92 -12.01 -1.01 1.04
N LYS A 93 -11.83 -0.65 -0.23
CA LYS A 93 -12.69 -1.15 -1.32
C LYS A 93 -12.47 -2.63 -1.56
N LEU A 94 -11.22 -3.09 -1.52
CA LEU A 94 -10.87 -4.49 -1.68
C LEU A 94 -11.49 -5.33 -0.56
N ASP A 95 -11.34 -4.91 0.69
CA ASP A 95 -11.92 -5.58 1.86
C ASP A 95 -13.44 -5.71 1.73
N LYS A 96 -14.13 -4.68 1.19
CA LYS A 96 -15.58 -4.72 0.92
C LYS A 96 -16.00 -5.62 -0.23
N VAL A 97 -15.13 -5.82 -1.21
CA VAL A 97 -15.40 -6.67 -2.38
C VAL A 97 -15.08 -8.14 -2.07
N LEU A 98 -14.06 -8.39 -1.24
CA LEU A 98 -13.64 -9.72 -0.83
C LEU A 98 -14.37 -10.22 0.43
N GLY A 99 -14.83 -9.31 1.29
CA GLY A 99 -15.65 -9.60 2.45
C GLY A 99 -17.14 -9.56 2.12
N SER A 100 -17.78 -10.72 2.21
CA SER A 100 -19.21 -10.80 2.56
C SER A 100 -19.44 -10.03 3.85
N GLU A 101 -20.36 -9.06 3.84
CA GLU A 101 -21.00 -8.42 5.00
C GLU A 101 -20.24 -8.54 6.33
N GLU A 102 -19.24 -7.70 6.55
CA GLU A 102 -19.06 -7.20 7.90
C GLU A 102 -19.80 -5.86 7.95
N GLU A 103 -21.00 -5.92 8.52
CA GLU A 103 -21.70 -4.76 9.05
C GLU A 103 -20.67 -3.93 9.84
N ASP A 104 -20.46 -2.68 9.43
CA ASP A 104 -19.84 -1.68 10.31
C ASP A 104 -20.79 -1.56 11.51
N ASP A 105 -20.56 -2.40 12.53
CA ASP A 105 -21.13 -2.30 13.88
C ASP A 105 -20.66 -0.97 14.49
N ASP A 106 -21.33 0.12 14.11
CA ASP A 106 -21.42 1.30 14.96
C ASP A 106 -22.38 0.95 16.12
N GLU A 107 -21.89 0.12 17.05
CA GLU A 107 -22.53 -0.12 18.35
C GLU A 107 -22.46 1.17 19.18
N SER A 108 -23.32 2.13 18.85
CA SER A 108 -23.92 2.98 19.89
C SER A 108 -24.96 2.13 20.61
N ALA A 109 -24.51 1.44 21.64
CA ALA A 109 -25.27 0.71 22.66
C ALA A 109 -26.79 0.94 22.70
N ALA A 110 -27.55 -0.08 22.29
CA ALA A 110 -28.85 -0.44 22.87
C ALA A 110 -29.12 -1.93 22.58
N PHE A 111 -28.59 -2.77 23.45
CA PHE A 111 -28.80 -4.22 23.46
C PHE A 111 -30.29 -4.52 23.69
N ASP A 112 -30.95 -5.16 22.73
CA ASP A 112 -32.20 -5.89 23.00
C ASP A 112 -32.04 -7.32 22.49
N GLU A 113 -32.40 -8.25 23.35
CA GLU A 113 -32.08 -9.67 23.35
C GLU A 113 -32.86 -10.41 22.25
N VAL A 114 -32.16 -11.08 21.31
CA VAL A 114 -32.78 -11.98 20.32
C VAL A 114 -32.28 -13.41 20.56
N THR A 115 -33.24 -14.33 20.72
CA THR A 115 -33.05 -15.72 21.14
C THR A 115 -32.60 -16.65 20.02
N ASP A 116 -31.87 -17.71 20.40
CA ASP A 116 -31.17 -18.72 19.57
C ASP A 116 -31.98 -19.49 18.49
N ASP A 117 -33.28 -19.23 18.30
CA ASP A 117 -34.13 -19.97 17.34
C ASP A 117 -34.18 -19.33 15.93
N GLU A 118 -33.69 -18.10 15.72
CA GLU A 118 -33.67 -17.44 14.40
C GLU A 118 -32.33 -17.57 13.64
N LEU A 119 -31.32 -18.22 14.23
CA LEU A 119 -29.97 -18.31 13.64
C LEU A 119 -29.85 -19.33 12.48
N ASN A 120 -30.92 -20.08 12.16
CA ASN A 120 -30.84 -21.24 11.26
C ASN A 120 -31.65 -21.10 9.95
N MET A 121 -31.96 -19.88 9.50
CA MET A 121 -32.73 -19.65 8.25
C MET A 121 -32.05 -18.72 7.22
N LEU A 122 -30.78 -18.33 7.41
CA LEU A 122 -30.10 -17.33 6.58
C LEU A 122 -28.79 -17.81 5.93
N LEU A 123 -28.62 -19.13 5.76
CA LEU A 123 -27.61 -19.66 4.84
C LEU A 123 -28.31 -20.05 3.54
N GLY A 124 -28.57 -19.03 2.72
CA GLY A 124 -28.86 -19.21 1.31
C GLY A 124 -27.55 -19.47 0.57
N ASP A 125 -27.44 -20.65 -0.04
CA ASP A 125 -26.50 -20.90 -1.12
C ASP A 125 -26.77 -19.92 -2.30
N ASP A 126 -25.72 -19.52 -3.02
CA ASP A 126 -25.65 -18.47 -4.09
C ASP A 126 -25.57 -17.03 -3.53
N ASP A 127 -24.48 -16.25 -3.64
CA ASP A 127 -23.58 -16.01 -4.76
C ASP A 127 -22.23 -15.47 -4.21
N LEU A 128 -21.19 -16.31 -4.09
CA LEU A 128 -19.80 -15.82 -4.12
C LEU A 128 -19.46 -15.51 -5.59
N GLN A 129 -20.10 -14.49 -6.15
CA GLN A 129 -19.75 -14.03 -7.49
C GLN A 129 -18.45 -13.25 -7.43
N SER A 130 -17.39 -13.95 -7.86
CA SER A 130 -16.16 -13.42 -8.45
C SER A 130 -16.04 -11.90 -8.44
N ALA A 131 -15.20 -11.37 -7.55
CA ALA A 131 -14.59 -10.06 -7.78
C ALA A 131 -14.03 -10.07 -9.20
N ASP A 132 -14.62 -9.28 -10.10
CA ASP A 132 -14.15 -9.21 -11.48
C ASP A 132 -12.70 -8.71 -11.41
N LYS A 133 -11.77 -9.42 -12.05
CA LYS A 133 -10.35 -9.00 -12.15
C LYS A 133 -10.21 -7.55 -12.64
N ASN A 134 -11.23 -7.02 -13.31
CA ASN A 134 -11.33 -5.63 -13.72
C ASN A 134 -11.40 -4.61 -12.57
N ASP A 135 -11.90 -4.96 -11.38
CA ASP A 135 -11.98 -4.05 -10.24
C ASP A 135 -10.60 -3.79 -9.61
N LEU A 136 -9.62 -4.64 -9.91
CA LEU A 136 -8.27 -4.63 -9.32
C LEU A 136 -7.19 -4.07 -10.25
N ALA A 137 -7.47 -3.95 -11.55
CA ALA A 137 -6.57 -3.29 -12.51
C ALA A 137 -6.22 -1.85 -12.12
N PRO A 138 -7.14 -1.01 -11.59
CA PRO A 138 -6.82 0.34 -11.14
C PRO A 138 -5.81 0.37 -9.97
N LEU A 139 -5.82 -0.65 -9.10
CA LEU A 139 -4.88 -0.75 -7.98
C LEU A 139 -3.46 -0.96 -8.48
N VAL A 140 -3.27 -1.91 -9.41
CA VAL A 140 -1.96 -2.18 -10.03
C VAL A 140 -1.43 -0.96 -10.75
N GLU A 141 -2.29 -0.30 -11.52
CA GLU A 141 -1.91 0.90 -12.23
C GLU A 141 -1.52 2.03 -11.27
N LEU A 142 -2.27 2.20 -10.17
CA LEU A 142 -1.91 3.16 -9.13
C LEU A 142 -0.53 2.85 -8.54
N MET A 143 -0.28 1.62 -8.10
CA MET A 143 1.00 1.23 -7.48
C MET A 143 2.18 1.40 -8.45
N ARG A 144 1.98 1.05 -9.74
CA ARG A 144 3.00 1.25 -10.78
C ARG A 144 3.27 2.72 -11.05
N ASN A 145 2.22 3.53 -11.15
CA ASN A 145 2.37 4.96 -11.37
C ASN A 145 2.99 5.64 -10.17
N TRP A 146 2.61 5.23 -8.96
CA TRP A 146 3.20 5.71 -7.72
C TRP A 146 4.70 5.47 -7.70
N ILE A 147 5.17 4.22 -7.86
CA ILE A 147 6.61 3.96 -7.73
C ILE A 147 7.43 4.67 -8.79
N VAL A 148 6.90 4.83 -10.01
CA VAL A 148 7.56 5.62 -11.05
C VAL A 148 7.58 7.11 -10.70
N ASN A 149 6.45 7.68 -10.30
CA ASN A 149 6.35 9.12 -10.07
C ASN A 149 7.01 9.56 -8.76
N HIS A 150 6.94 8.73 -7.72
CA HIS A 150 7.51 9.01 -6.41
C HIS A 150 9.01 8.71 -6.38
N VAL A 151 9.43 7.46 -6.60
CA VAL A 151 10.85 7.09 -6.54
C VAL A 151 11.68 7.81 -7.60
N ILE A 152 11.23 7.81 -8.86
CA ILE A 152 12.01 8.43 -9.95
C ILE A 152 11.76 9.94 -10.03
N GLY A 153 10.57 10.42 -9.64
CA GLY A 153 10.20 11.83 -9.77
C GLY A 153 10.47 12.67 -8.53
N SER A 154 10.03 12.23 -7.34
CA SER A 154 10.15 12.98 -6.10
C SER A 154 11.47 12.69 -5.38
N ASP A 155 11.75 11.44 -5.03
CA ASP A 155 12.86 11.09 -4.12
C ASP A 155 14.22 11.40 -4.74
N MET A 156 14.31 11.24 -6.07
CA MET A 156 15.50 11.61 -6.84
C MET A 156 15.86 13.10 -6.75
N LYS A 157 14.91 13.98 -6.40
CA LYS A 157 15.20 15.41 -6.14
C LYS A 157 16.06 15.59 -4.88
N MET A 158 16.05 14.65 -3.93
CA MET A 158 16.90 14.66 -2.75
C MET A 158 18.36 14.28 -3.04
N LYS A 159 18.61 13.51 -4.11
CA LYS A 159 19.94 12.97 -4.46
C LYS A 159 21.08 14.00 -4.41
N PRO A 160 20.94 15.24 -4.94
CA PRO A 160 21.99 16.26 -4.83
C PRO A 160 22.29 16.71 -3.39
N TYR A 161 21.31 16.61 -2.48
CA TYR A 161 21.44 16.96 -1.07
C TYR A 161 22.09 15.82 -0.27
N LEU A 162 21.67 14.58 -0.54
CA LEU A 162 22.22 13.37 0.10
C LEU A 162 23.71 13.15 -0.18
N LYS A 163 24.21 13.55 -1.35
CA LYS A 163 25.65 13.47 -1.70
C LYS A 163 26.60 14.15 -0.72
N LYS A 164 26.11 15.06 0.12
CA LYS A 164 26.91 15.77 1.13
C LYS A 164 27.06 14.99 2.44
N PHE A 165 26.34 13.89 2.58
CA PHE A 165 26.23 13.05 3.76
C PHE A 165 26.74 11.64 3.45
N PRO A 166 27.12 10.86 4.47
CA PRO A 166 27.52 9.48 4.25
C PRO A 166 26.29 8.64 3.81
N PRO A 167 26.50 7.59 2.99
CA PRO A 167 25.41 6.81 2.40
C PRO A 167 24.62 5.99 3.43
N ASP A 168 25.17 5.75 4.61
CA ASP A 168 24.57 5.01 5.73
C ASP A 168 23.84 5.93 6.73
N LEU A 169 23.55 7.18 6.36
CA LEU A 169 22.75 8.08 7.19
C LEU A 169 21.34 7.49 7.39
N SER A 170 21.07 7.04 8.61
CA SER A 170 19.74 6.62 9.10
C SER A 170 19.18 7.63 10.06
#